data_AF-A0A352NII7-F1
#
_entry.id   AF-A0A352NII7-F1
#
_cell.length_a   1.000
_cell.length_b   1.000
_cell.length_c   1.000
_cell.angle_alpha   90.00
_cell.angle_beta   90.00
_cell.angle_gamma   90.00
#
_symmetry.space_group_name_H-M   'P 1'
#
loop_
_entity.id
_entity.type
_entity.pdbx_description
1 polymer ?
#
loop_
_entity_poly.entity_id
_entity_poly.type
_entity_poly.pdbx_seq_one_letter_code
_entity_poly.pdbx_strand_id
1 'polypeptide(L)'
;MATIAELLRARNHIAVWEQEHGREATPDDLMVILYNQKVDDTREKRESKKRMKRKHPKRKEYLTKRDKELIIVMAACAQGLQNIIDEWQEHDQNPFLLRCLRTANTWIYKAMEWMTKDLPEREKMNLLRTAAYNEVGIIEYGVRRAKEA
;
A
#
# COMPACT_ATOMS: atom_id res chain seq x y z
N MET A 1 3.85 -7.24 22.80
CA MET A 1 4.40 -7.77 21.53
C MET A 1 3.87 -6.90 20.40
N ALA A 2 4.76 -6.42 19.53
CA ALA A 2 4.36 -5.55 18.42
C ALA A 2 3.48 -6.31 17.43
N THR A 3 2.46 -5.64 16.90
CA THR A 3 1.61 -6.21 15.84
C THR A 3 2.33 -6.18 14.50
N ILE A 4 1.98 -7.09 13.58
CA ILE A 4 2.50 -7.08 12.20
C ILE A 4 2.28 -5.72 11.53
N ALA A 5 1.16 -5.06 11.82
CA ALA A 5 0.86 -3.72 11.27
C ALA A 5 1.83 -2.65 11.78
N GLU A 6 2.22 -2.70 13.06
CA GLU A 6 3.20 -1.77 13.63
C GLU A 6 4.59 -2.00 13.03
N LEU A 7 5.01 -3.26 12.92
CA LEU A 7 6.29 -3.64 12.32
C LEU A 7 6.38 -3.22 10.84
N LEU A 8 5.33 -3.48 10.04
CA LEU A 8 5.33 -3.11 8.62
C LEU A 8 5.33 -1.60 8.39
N ARG A 9 4.68 -0.81 9.26
CA ARG A 9 4.73 0.66 9.17
C ARG A 9 6.11 1.20 9.52
N ALA A 10 6.74 0.63 10.54
CA ALA A 10 8.07 1.02 10.99
C ALA A 10 9.20 0.36 10.20
N ARG A 11 8.94 -0.48 9.20
CA ARG A 11 9.94 -1.31 8.51
C ARG A 11 11.17 -0.53 8.04
N ASN A 12 10.98 0.67 7.51
CA ASN A 12 12.09 1.50 7.03
C ASN A 12 12.90 2.07 8.20
N HIS A 13 12.23 2.44 9.30
CA HIS A 13 12.90 2.93 10.51
C HIS A 13 13.69 1.82 11.19
N ILE A 14 13.17 0.59 11.19
CA ILE A 14 13.88 -0.60 11.66
C ILE A 14 15.13 -0.83 10.81
N ALA A 15 14.98 -0.87 9.48
CA ALA A 15 16.10 -1.12 8.57
C ALA A 15 17.22 -0.06 8.69
N VAL A 16 16.85 1.22 8.79
CA VAL A 16 17.82 2.31 9.01
C VAL A 16 18.53 2.13 10.35
N TRP A 17 17.78 1.84 11.41
CA TRP A 17 18.36 1.65 12.74
C TRP A 17 19.33 0.46 12.77
N GLU A 18 18.97 -0.68 12.16
CA GLU A 18 19.83 -1.87 12.09
C GLU A 18 21.11 -1.60 11.30
N GLN A 19 21.01 -0.83 10.21
CA GLN A 19 22.18 -0.40 9.43
C GLN A 19 23.12 0.50 10.24
N GLU A 20 22.58 1.43 11.02
CA GLU A 20 23.36 2.33 11.87
C GLU A 20 24.06 1.60 13.04
N HIS A 21 23.44 0.56 13.58
CA HIS A 21 23.94 -0.17 14.75
C HIS A 21 24.71 -1.45 14.39
N GLY A 22 24.68 -1.88 13.12
CA GLY A 22 25.38 -3.06 12.62
C GLY A 22 24.88 -4.38 13.23
N ARG A 23 23.65 -4.40 13.75
CA ARG A 23 23.02 -5.59 14.36
C ARG A 23 21.50 -5.56 14.17
N GLU A 24 20.89 -6.75 14.29
CA GLU A 24 19.43 -6.89 14.32
C GLU A 24 18.83 -6.18 15.55
N ALA A 25 17.65 -5.58 15.36
CA ALA A 25 16.93 -4.90 16.42
C ALA A 25 16.36 -5.90 17.44
N THR A 26 16.68 -5.69 18.72
CA THR A 26 16.12 -6.50 19.80
C THR A 26 14.68 -6.06 20.10
N PRO A 27 13.90 -6.85 20.86
CA PRO A 27 12.57 -6.44 21.29
C PRO A 27 12.53 -5.06 21.97
N ASP A 28 13.54 -4.71 22.75
CA ASP A 28 13.62 -3.42 23.45
C ASP A 28 13.91 -2.27 22.48
N ASP A 29 14.80 -2.48 21.49
CA ASP A 29 15.07 -1.49 20.44
C ASP A 29 13.80 -1.23 19.60
N LEU A 30 13.07 -2.30 19.25
CA LEU A 30 11.81 -2.20 18.53
C LEU A 30 10.77 -1.38 19.30
N MET A 31 10.70 -1.49 20.63
CA MET A 31 9.78 -0.69 21.43
C MET A 31 10.06 0.81 21.29
N VAL A 32 11.33 1.21 21.27
CA VAL A 32 11.76 2.60 21.08
C VAL A 32 11.43 3.08 19.67
N ILE A 33 11.77 2.29 18.64
CA ILE A 33 11.50 2.62 17.24
C ILE A 33 10.00 2.81 17.00
N LEU A 34 9.19 1.88 17.49
CA LEU A 34 7.73 1.91 17.35
C LEU A 34 7.11 3.10 18.10
N TYR A 35 7.64 3.45 19.27
CA TYR A 35 7.20 4.65 19.99
C TYR A 35 7.44 5.91 19.17
N ASN A 36 8.67 6.08 18.64
CA ASN A 36 9.02 7.24 17.83
C ASN A 36 8.16 7.33 16.57
N GLN A 37 7.98 6.22 15.84
CA GLN A 37 7.08 6.15 14.69
C GLN A 37 5.66 6.61 15.04
N LYS A 38 5.14 6.16 16.18
CA LYS A 38 3.79 6.52 16.62
C LYS A 38 3.67 8.01 16.92
N VAL A 39 4.69 8.63 17.52
CA VAL A 39 4.71 10.07 17.78
C VAL A 39 4.66 10.84 16.46
N ASP A 40 5.46 10.44 15.47
CA ASP A 40 5.51 11.07 14.14
C ASP A 40 4.18 10.92 13.39
N ASP A 41 3.62 9.70 13.33
CA ASP A 41 2.29 9.44 12.78
C ASP A 41 1.22 10.35 13.40
N THR A 42 1.30 10.56 14.71
CA THR A 42 0.32 11.38 15.44
C THR A 42 0.46 12.86 15.09
N ARG A 43 1.68 13.34 14.92
CA ARG A 43 1.98 14.70 14.47
C ARG A 43 1.46 14.91 13.05
N GLU A 44 1.77 14.01 12.12
CA GLU A 44 1.31 14.08 10.73
C GLU A 44 -0.22 14.07 10.63
N LYS A 45 -0.90 13.19 11.39
CA LYS A 45 -2.38 13.15 11.46
C LYS A 45 -2.98 14.47 11.95
N ARG A 46 -2.33 15.15 12.90
CA ARG A 46 -2.81 16.47 13.37
C ARG A 46 -2.64 17.53 12.29
N GLU A 47 -1.52 17.52 11.57
CA GLU A 47 -1.26 18.45 10.48
C GLU A 47 -2.20 18.22 9.28
N SER A 48 -2.45 16.96 8.91
CA SER A 48 -3.36 16.62 7.80
C SER A 48 -4.81 17.01 8.11
N LYS A 49 -5.29 16.78 9.34
CA LYS A 49 -6.62 17.25 9.79
C LYS A 49 -6.75 18.77 9.70
N LYS A 50 -5.71 19.54 10.05
CA LYS A 50 -5.71 21.01 9.90
C LYS A 50 -5.81 21.43 8.43
N ARG A 51 -5.12 20.73 7.51
CA ARG A 51 -5.18 21.00 6.06
C ARG A 51 -6.54 20.65 5.45
N MET A 52 -7.15 19.54 5.89
CA MET A 52 -8.42 19.04 5.35
C MET A 52 -9.60 19.96 5.68
N LYS A 53 -9.64 20.55 6.88
CA LYS A 53 -10.67 21.53 7.28
C LYS A 53 -10.70 22.80 6.41
N ARG A 54 -9.65 23.05 5.61
CA ARG A 54 -9.50 24.26 4.79
C ARG A 54 -9.82 24.07 3.30
N LYS A 55 -10.13 22.85 2.84
CA LYS A 55 -10.33 22.57 1.41
C LYS A 55 -11.69 21.93 1.16
N HIS A 56 -12.54 22.61 0.39
CA HIS A 56 -13.68 21.98 -0.26
C HIS A 56 -13.22 21.22 -1.52
N PRO A 57 -13.76 20.02 -1.79
CA PRO A 57 -13.43 19.29 -3.00
C PRO A 57 -14.01 20.03 -4.22
N LYS A 58 -13.13 20.62 -5.03
CA LYS A 58 -13.48 21.13 -6.36
C LYS A 58 -13.67 19.94 -7.31
N ARG A 59 -14.64 20.03 -8.22
CA ARG A 59 -14.77 19.08 -9.34
C ARG A 59 -13.45 19.09 -10.12
N LYS A 60 -12.86 17.91 -10.33
CA LYS A 60 -11.60 17.75 -11.05
C LYS A 60 -11.91 17.35 -12.49
N GLU A 61 -11.61 18.24 -13.45
CA GLU A 61 -11.70 17.92 -14.88
C GLU A 61 -10.49 17.13 -15.38
N TYR A 62 -9.38 17.14 -14.62
CA TYR A 62 -8.15 16.43 -14.93
C TYR A 62 -7.42 15.96 -13.65
N LEU A 63 -6.55 14.97 -13.80
CA LEU A 63 -5.66 14.51 -12.73
C LEU A 63 -4.28 15.15 -12.83
N THR A 64 -3.70 15.46 -11.67
CA THR A 64 -2.29 15.84 -11.57
C THR A 64 -1.39 14.66 -11.93
N LYS A 65 -0.16 14.90 -12.39
CA LYS A 65 0.82 13.83 -12.69
C LYS A 65 0.94 12.83 -11.52
N ARG A 66 1.03 13.34 -10.29
CA ARG A 66 1.09 12.54 -9.07
C ARG A 66 -0.17 11.69 -8.84
N ASP A 67 -1.36 12.25 -9.06
CA ASP A 67 -2.61 11.48 -8.94
C ASP A 67 -2.65 10.33 -9.97
N LYS A 68 -2.14 10.56 -11.20
CA LYS A 68 -2.03 9.52 -12.23
C LYS A 68 -1.07 8.40 -11.80
N GLU A 69 0.11 8.75 -11.31
CA GLU A 69 1.10 7.79 -10.79
C GLU A 69 0.52 6.94 -9.65
N LEU A 70 -0.19 7.56 -8.71
CA LEU A 70 -0.82 6.85 -7.60
C LEU A 70 -1.93 5.88 -8.06
N ILE A 71 -2.72 6.26 -9.06
CA ILE A 71 -3.73 5.35 -9.65
C ILE A 71 -3.07 4.16 -10.33
N ILE A 72 -1.96 4.36 -11.05
CA ILE A 72 -1.20 3.27 -11.66
C ILE A 72 -0.69 2.29 -10.57
N VAL A 73 -0.13 2.82 -9.49
CA VAL A 73 0.32 1.98 -8.35
C VAL A 73 -0.86 1.21 -7.73
N MET A 74 -2.00 1.86 -7.50
CA MET A 74 -3.19 1.20 -6.97
C MET A 74 -3.71 0.10 -7.90
N ALA A 75 -3.70 0.33 -9.22
CA ALA A 75 -4.10 -0.67 -10.21
C ALA A 75 -3.18 -1.90 -10.16
N ALA A 76 -1.87 -1.70 -10.05
CA ALA A 76 -0.92 -2.80 -9.89
C ALA A 76 -1.09 -3.54 -8.56
N CYS A 77 -1.34 -2.83 -7.45
CA CYS A 77 -1.64 -3.47 -6.17
C CYS A 77 -2.92 -4.32 -6.25
N ALA A 78 -3.95 -3.84 -6.95
CA ALA A 78 -5.19 -4.58 -7.16
C ALA A 78 -4.94 -5.87 -7.98
N GLN A 79 -4.13 -5.78 -9.04
CA GLN A 79 -3.73 -6.96 -9.81
C GLN A 79 -2.92 -7.96 -8.99
N GLY A 80 -1.93 -7.49 -8.23
CA GLY A 80 -1.12 -8.35 -7.37
C GLY A 80 -1.95 -9.07 -6.30
N LEU A 81 -2.92 -8.38 -5.69
CA LEU A 81 -3.86 -9.01 -4.77
C LEU A 81 -4.75 -10.03 -5.46
N GLN A 82 -5.21 -9.75 -6.68
CA GLN A 82 -6.02 -10.68 -7.46
C GLN A 82 -5.25 -11.98 -7.76
N ASN A 83 -3.99 -11.87 -8.19
CA ASN A 83 -3.14 -13.04 -8.45
C ASN A 83 -2.97 -13.91 -7.19
N ILE A 84 -2.76 -13.29 -6.02
CA ILE A 84 -2.66 -14.02 -4.74
C ILE A 84 -3.99 -14.72 -4.40
N ILE A 85 -5.12 -14.04 -4.62
CA ILE A 85 -6.45 -14.62 -4.37
C ILE A 85 -6.68 -15.85 -5.26
N ASP A 86 -6.35 -15.75 -6.54
CA ASP A 86 -6.55 -16.81 -7.53
C ASP A 86 -5.69 -18.03 -7.19
N GLU A 87 -4.38 -17.83 -6.97
CA GLU A 87 -3.45 -18.90 -6.58
C GLU A 87 -3.88 -19.59 -5.28
N TRP A 88 -4.28 -18.81 -4.26
CA TRP A 88 -4.71 -19.39 -2.98
C TRP A 88 -6.06 -20.09 -3.06
N GLN A 89 -6.93 -19.66 -3.96
CA GLN A 89 -8.19 -20.33 -4.21
C GLN A 89 -7.99 -21.67 -4.92
N GLU A 90 -7.01 -21.78 -5.81
CA GLU A 90 -6.62 -23.05 -6.46
C GLU A 90 -6.01 -24.07 -5.49
N HIS A 91 -5.42 -23.59 -4.38
CA HIS A 91 -4.77 -24.42 -3.36
C HIS A 91 -5.58 -24.59 -2.06
N ASP A 92 -6.91 -24.42 -2.11
CA ASP A 92 -7.83 -24.63 -0.98
C ASP A 92 -7.45 -23.89 0.31
N GLN A 93 -6.93 -22.67 0.18
CA GLN A 93 -6.50 -21.88 1.33
C GLN A 93 -7.69 -21.46 2.22
N ASN A 94 -7.39 -21.10 3.47
CA ASN A 94 -8.39 -20.69 4.46
C ASN A 94 -9.38 -19.61 3.91
N PRO A 95 -10.70 -19.88 3.87
CA PRO A 95 -11.71 -18.98 3.33
C PRO A 95 -11.75 -17.60 3.99
N PHE A 96 -11.36 -17.50 5.26
CA PHE A 96 -11.28 -16.22 5.98
C PHE A 96 -10.22 -15.32 5.36
N LEU A 97 -9.04 -15.86 5.01
CA LEU A 97 -7.96 -15.09 4.41
C LEU A 97 -8.36 -14.57 3.03
N LEU A 98 -8.97 -15.42 2.20
CA LEU A 98 -9.50 -15.04 0.90
C LEU A 98 -10.52 -13.90 1.02
N ARG A 99 -11.42 -13.95 2.03
CA ARG A 99 -12.37 -12.88 2.31
C ARG A 99 -11.68 -11.56 2.67
N CYS A 100 -10.65 -11.61 3.51
CA CYS A 100 -9.87 -10.42 3.88
C CYS A 100 -9.20 -9.79 2.64
N LEU A 101 -8.55 -10.58 1.79
CA LEU A 101 -7.89 -10.08 0.58
C LEU A 101 -8.89 -9.49 -0.42
N ARG A 102 -10.02 -10.18 -0.67
CA ARG A 102 -11.10 -9.64 -1.53
C ARG A 102 -11.68 -8.33 -1.01
N THR A 103 -11.82 -8.22 0.31
CA THR A 103 -12.29 -6.98 0.96
C THR A 103 -11.27 -5.86 0.78
N ALA A 104 -9.98 -6.14 0.95
CA ALA A 104 -8.92 -5.16 0.69
C ALA A 104 -8.92 -4.70 -0.77
N ASN A 105 -9.04 -5.63 -1.72
CA ASN A 105 -9.08 -5.32 -3.15
C ASN A 105 -10.29 -4.43 -3.50
N THR A 106 -11.46 -4.71 -2.92
CA THR A 106 -12.67 -3.89 -3.07
C THR A 106 -12.45 -2.44 -2.62
N TRP A 107 -11.73 -2.22 -1.52
CA TRP A 107 -11.45 -0.87 -1.04
C TRP A 107 -10.47 -0.11 -1.94
N ILE A 108 -9.55 -0.80 -2.60
CA ILE A 108 -8.66 -0.21 -3.60
C ILE A 108 -9.48 0.27 -4.81
N TYR A 109 -10.39 -0.57 -5.33
CA TYR A 109 -11.29 -0.17 -6.42
C TYR A 109 -12.14 1.05 -6.06
N LYS A 110 -12.75 1.07 -4.86
CA LYS A 110 -13.53 2.22 -4.38
C LYS A 110 -12.71 3.50 -4.29
N ALA A 111 -11.44 3.41 -3.86
CA ALA A 111 -10.56 4.58 -3.82
C ALA A 111 -10.29 5.12 -5.23
N MET A 112 -10.00 4.25 -6.20
CA MET A 112 -9.78 4.65 -7.59
C MET A 112 -11.04 5.22 -8.24
N GLU A 113 -12.22 4.62 -8.00
CA GLU A 113 -13.51 5.16 -8.45
C GLU A 113 -13.74 6.57 -7.92
N TRP A 114 -13.49 6.79 -6.63
CA TRP A 114 -13.69 8.11 -6.02
C TRP A 114 -12.72 9.16 -6.56
N MET A 115 -11.47 8.77 -6.85
CA MET A 115 -10.46 9.64 -7.46
C MET A 115 -10.79 10.00 -8.92
N THR A 116 -11.52 9.14 -9.63
CA THR A 116 -11.81 9.28 -11.06
C THR A 116 -13.27 9.63 -11.36
N LYS A 117 -14.14 9.72 -10.35
CA LYS A 117 -15.60 9.86 -10.52
C LYS A 117 -16.02 10.98 -11.48
N ASP A 118 -15.36 12.13 -11.40
CA ASP A 118 -15.68 13.35 -12.16
C ASP A 118 -14.91 13.45 -13.49
N LEU A 119 -14.03 12.49 -13.79
CA LEU A 119 -13.23 12.50 -15.03
C LEU A 119 -14.07 12.05 -16.23
N PRO A 120 -13.84 12.65 -17.42
CA PRO A 120 -14.38 12.15 -18.67
C PRO A 120 -13.96 10.70 -18.93
N GLU A 121 -14.83 9.91 -19.57
CA GLU A 121 -14.58 8.50 -19.87
C GLU A 121 -13.30 8.29 -20.69
N ARG A 122 -13.02 9.18 -21.65
CA ARG A 122 -11.78 9.17 -22.43
C ARG A 122 -10.52 9.21 -21.55
N GLU A 123 -10.51 10.03 -20.50
CA GLU A 123 -9.39 10.13 -19.56
C GLU A 123 -9.28 8.86 -18.70
N LYS A 124 -10.40 8.29 -18.26
CA LYS A 124 -10.43 7.00 -17.55
C LYS A 124 -9.81 5.89 -18.39
N MET A 125 -10.20 5.80 -19.67
CA MET A 125 -9.66 4.79 -20.59
C MET A 125 -8.17 5.00 -20.86
N ASN A 126 -7.70 6.24 -20.98
CA ASN A 126 -6.28 6.54 -21.13
C ASN A 126 -5.47 6.10 -19.90
N LEU A 127 -6.00 6.36 -18.70
CA LEU A 127 -5.40 5.88 -17.44
C LEU A 127 -5.32 4.36 -17.38
N LEU A 128 -6.40 3.65 -17.71
CA LEU A 128 -6.43 2.18 -17.70
C LEU A 128 -5.40 1.59 -18.69
N ARG A 129 -5.31 2.14 -19.90
CA ARG A 129 -4.30 1.72 -20.88
C ARG A 129 -2.90 1.98 -20.35
N THR A 130 -2.66 3.16 -19.80
CA THR A 130 -1.35 3.51 -19.23
C THR A 130 -1.00 2.55 -18.09
N ALA A 131 -1.94 2.25 -17.19
CA ALA A 131 -1.73 1.29 -16.11
C ALA A 131 -1.43 -0.13 -16.64
N ALA A 132 -2.09 -0.57 -17.71
CA ALA A 132 -1.84 -1.87 -18.32
C ALA A 132 -0.43 -2.00 -18.94
N TYR A 133 0.15 -0.91 -19.44
CA TYR A 133 1.53 -0.88 -19.94
C TYR A 133 2.59 -0.63 -18.86
N ASN A 134 2.17 -0.15 -17.69
CA ASN A 134 3.02 -0.09 -16.53
C ASN A 134 2.81 -1.38 -15.77
N GLU A 135 3.57 -2.41 -16.14
CA GLU A 135 4.04 -3.36 -15.14
C GLU A 135 4.75 -2.50 -14.09
N VAL A 136 4.05 -2.13 -13.01
CA VAL A 136 4.76 -1.91 -11.75
C VAL A 136 5.46 -3.22 -11.61
N GLY A 137 6.79 -3.20 -11.78
CA GLY A 137 7.63 -4.37 -11.56
C GLY A 137 7.16 -4.94 -10.24
N ILE A 138 6.31 -5.96 -10.33
CA ILE A 138 6.12 -6.91 -9.28
C ILE A 138 7.56 -7.34 -9.16
N ILE A 139 8.24 -6.87 -8.12
CA ILE A 139 9.47 -7.51 -7.72
C ILE A 139 8.97 -8.93 -7.58
N GLU A 140 9.25 -9.75 -8.60
CA GLU A 140 9.03 -11.16 -8.59
C GLU A 140 9.94 -11.62 -7.46
N TYR A 141 9.44 -11.50 -6.23
CA TYR A 141 9.91 -12.25 -5.10
C TYR A 141 9.46 -13.67 -5.42
N GLY A 142 10.10 -14.27 -6.43
CA GLY A 142 10.31 -15.69 -6.46
C GLY A 142 11.03 -15.97 -5.17
N VAL A 143 10.28 -16.46 -4.17
CA VAL A 143 10.84 -16.98 -2.94
C VAL A 143 11.71 -18.14 -3.39
N ARG A 144 12.99 -17.85 -3.69
CA ARG A 144 14.03 -18.85 -3.70
C ARG A 144 14.08 -19.30 -2.25
N ARG A 145 13.32 -20.35 -1.94
CA ARG A 145 13.47 -21.10 -0.70
C ARG A 145 14.98 -21.32 -0.58
N ALA A 146 15.60 -20.71 0.42
CA ALA A 146 16.96 -21.04 0.76
C ALA A 146 16.98 -22.57 0.88
N LYS A 147 17.79 -23.24 0.07
CA LYS A 147 18.01 -24.67 0.23
C LYS A 147 18.46 -24.84 1.68
N GLU A 148 17.65 -25.55 2.46
CA GLU A 148 18.02 -26.01 3.78
C GLU A 148 19.39 -26.70 3.66
N ALA A 149 20.36 -26.20 4.41
CA ALA A 149 21.69 -26.76 4.55
C ALA A 149 21.69 -27.83 5.65
#